data_AF-A0A8S9TIW8-F1
#
_entry.id   AF-A0A8S9TIW8-F1
#
_cell.length_a   1.000
_cell.length_b   1.000
_cell.length_c   1.000
_cell.angle_alpha   90.00
_cell.angle_beta   90.00
_cell.angle_gamma   90.00
#
_symmetry.space_group_name_H-M   'P 1'
#
loop_
_entity.id
_entity.type
_entity.pdbx_description
1 polymer ?
#
loop_
_entity_poly.entity_id
_entity_poly.type
_entity_poly.pdbx_seq_one_letter_code
_entity_poly.pdbx_strand_id
1 'polypeptide(L)'
;MIVSSYATGDDQRFELLNIEAGQALMRMMYSAREEGVWIVPVSGFRTIEQQQKLFQDQVKRRGSVEAAAKISAPAGFSEHHTGFAVDLADGRAPKQDVTLEFEKTNAYRWLTRHAREFGFELSFKRNNSQGVSFEPWHWRYVGSPNAIAAFAHARK
;
A
#
# COMPACT_ATOMS: atom_id res chain seq x y z
N MET A 1 6.82 13.49 -0.71
CA MET A 1 8.02 13.22 0.10
C MET A 1 8.51 11.83 -0.22
N ILE A 2 9.83 11.63 -0.37
CA ILE A 2 10.43 10.29 -0.49
C ILE A 2 10.37 9.62 0.89
N VAL A 3 9.85 8.39 0.96
CA VAL A 3 9.70 7.63 2.21
C VAL A 3 10.56 6.37 2.25
N SER A 4 10.91 5.80 1.09
CA SER A 4 11.83 4.67 1.02
C SER A 4 12.44 4.53 -0.39
N SER A 5 13.41 3.63 -0.50
CA SER A 5 13.86 3.05 -1.75
C SER A 5 13.91 1.54 -1.53
N TYR A 6 12.82 0.84 -1.82
CA TYR A 6 12.73 -0.60 -1.54
C TYR A 6 13.50 -1.43 -2.59
N ALA A 7 13.31 -1.13 -3.87
CA ALA A 7 14.11 -1.74 -4.92
C ALA A 7 15.54 -1.16 -4.93
N THR A 8 16.51 -1.99 -5.31
CA THR A 8 17.94 -1.67 -5.30
C THR A 8 18.59 -1.97 -6.65
N GLY A 9 19.73 -1.36 -6.95
CA GLY A 9 20.44 -1.58 -8.22
C GLY A 9 19.74 -0.93 -9.40
N ASP A 10 19.70 -1.59 -10.56
CA ASP A 10 19.12 -1.04 -11.79
C ASP A 10 17.61 -0.79 -11.68
N ASP A 11 16.93 -1.47 -10.75
CA ASP A 11 15.50 -1.30 -10.47
C ASP A 11 15.22 -0.28 -9.37
N GLN A 12 16.24 0.46 -8.89
CA GLN A 12 16.08 1.41 -7.81
C GLN A 12 14.99 2.45 -8.13
N ARG A 13 14.03 2.56 -7.21
CA ARG A 13 12.97 3.56 -7.29
C ARG A 13 12.69 4.13 -5.91
N PHE A 14 12.36 5.41 -5.89
CA PHE A 14 11.96 6.10 -4.68
C PHE A 14 10.45 5.99 -4.50
N GLU A 15 10.04 5.51 -3.34
CA GLU A 15 8.64 5.49 -2.96
C GLU A 15 8.26 6.87 -2.42
N LEU A 16 7.22 7.44 -3.00
CA LEU A 16 6.74 8.78 -2.70
C LEU A 16 5.41 8.70 -1.95
N LEU A 17 5.18 9.58 -0.98
CA LEU A 17 3.87 9.82 -0.40
C LEU A 17 3.57 11.30 -0.31
N ASN A 18 2.29 11.64 -0.15
CA ASN A 18 1.89 12.95 0.35
C ASN A 18 2.63 13.24 1.68
N ILE A 19 2.97 14.50 1.93
CA ILE A 19 3.75 14.90 3.10
C ILE A 19 3.10 14.46 4.42
N GLU A 20 1.77 14.55 4.54
CA GLU A 20 1.04 14.18 5.76
C GLU A 20 1.15 12.66 6.01
N ALA A 21 0.88 11.85 4.98
CA ALA A 21 1.02 10.39 5.05
C ALA A 21 2.47 9.97 5.29
N GLY A 22 3.44 10.61 4.62
CA GLY A 22 4.86 10.29 4.77
C GLY A 22 5.37 10.55 6.19
N GLN A 23 4.99 11.68 6.80
CA GLN A 23 5.34 11.98 8.19
C GLN A 23 4.68 11.01 9.17
N ALA A 24 3.40 10.67 8.94
CA ALA A 24 2.70 9.69 9.76
C ALA A 24 3.34 8.30 9.66
N LEU A 25 3.71 7.88 8.45
CA LEU A 25 4.37 6.60 8.18
C LEU A 25 5.73 6.51 8.89
N MET A 26 6.54 7.58 8.86
CA MET A 26 7.81 7.61 9.58
C MET A 26 7.63 7.43 11.09
N ARG A 27 6.65 8.11 11.69
CA ARG A 27 6.33 7.94 13.13
C ARG A 27 5.88 6.51 13.44
N MET A 28 5.04 5.94 12.60
CA MET A 28 4.55 4.56 12.74
C MET A 28 5.71 3.55 12.67
N MET A 29 6.59 3.69 11.68
CA MET A 29 7.75 2.82 11.51
C MET A 29 8.73 2.93 12.68
N TYR A 30 8.95 4.14 13.21
CA TYR A 30 9.81 4.36 14.37
C TYR A 30 9.25 3.67 15.62
N SER A 31 7.96 3.86 15.90
CA SER A 31 7.30 3.21 17.04
C SER A 31 7.32 1.67 16.92
N ALA A 32 7.02 1.12 15.74
CA ALA A 32 7.15 -0.32 15.50
C ALA A 32 8.58 -0.81 15.75
N ARG A 33 9.58 -0.01 15.38
CA ARG A 33 10.99 -0.36 15.55
C ARG A 33 11.42 -0.44 17.01
N GLU A 34 10.88 0.41 17.88
CA GLU A 34 11.13 0.34 19.33
C GLU A 34 10.66 -0.99 19.94
N GLU A 35 9.61 -1.59 19.36
CA GLU A 35 9.11 -2.93 19.73
C GLU A 35 9.78 -4.08 18.99
N GLY A 36 10.82 -3.80 18.21
CA GLY A 36 11.51 -4.83 17.44
C GLY A 36 10.69 -5.36 16.25
N VAL A 37 9.83 -4.53 15.66
CA VAL A 37 9.08 -4.82 14.44
C VAL A 37 9.64 -3.96 13.29
N TRP A 38 9.93 -4.60 12.15
CA TRP A 38 10.50 -3.93 10.98
C TRP A 38 9.43 -3.79 9.90
N ILE A 39 8.80 -2.62 9.80
CA ILE A 39 7.86 -2.30 8.73
C ILE A 39 8.63 -1.60 7.61
N VAL A 40 8.45 -2.05 6.36
CA VAL A 40 9.14 -1.48 5.20
C VAL A 40 8.12 -1.04 4.13
N PRO A 41 8.20 0.20 3.62
CA PRO A 41 7.36 0.63 2.48
C PRO A 41 7.90 0.04 1.17
N VAL A 42 7.03 -0.65 0.42
CA VAL A 42 7.36 -1.33 -0.84
C VAL A 42 6.83 -0.59 -2.07
N SER A 43 5.65 0.03 -1.94
CA SER A 43 5.06 0.84 -3.01
C SER A 43 4.25 2.00 -2.45
N GLY A 44 4.60 3.23 -2.84
CA GLY A 44 3.88 4.45 -2.51
C GLY A 44 3.07 4.98 -3.70
N PHE A 45 3.15 6.28 -3.96
CA PHE A 45 2.48 6.95 -5.06
C PHE A 45 2.81 6.32 -6.41
N ARG A 46 1.78 6.14 -7.23
CA ARG A 46 1.89 5.70 -8.62
C ARG A 46 1.11 6.62 -9.53
N THR A 47 1.69 6.98 -10.67
CA THR A 47 0.99 7.75 -11.71
C THR A 47 -0.03 6.89 -12.45
N ILE A 48 -1.00 7.53 -13.13
CA ILE A 48 -1.99 6.85 -13.98
C ILE A 48 -1.30 6.00 -15.05
N GLU A 49 -0.25 6.52 -15.67
CA GLU A 49 0.52 5.80 -16.70
C GLU A 49 1.21 4.55 -16.15
N GLN A 50 1.84 4.64 -14.97
CA GLN A 50 2.45 3.50 -14.30
C GLN A 50 1.41 2.43 -13.96
N GLN A 51 0.24 2.84 -13.45
CA GLN A 51 -0.87 1.93 -13.16
C GLN A 51 -1.40 1.27 -14.43
N GLN A 52 -1.48 2.00 -15.54
CA GLN A 52 -1.94 1.47 -16.82
C GLN A 52 -1.02 0.36 -17.32
N LYS A 53 0.30 0.58 -17.29
CA LYS A 53 1.28 -0.44 -17.65
C LYS A 53 1.15 -1.68 -16.77
N LEU A 54 1.10 -1.48 -15.45
CA LEU A 54 0.96 -2.58 -14.48
C LEU A 54 -0.35 -3.36 -14.69
N PHE A 55 -1.47 -2.68 -14.94
CA PHE A 55 -2.75 -3.33 -15.20
C PHE A 55 -2.70 -4.17 -16.49
N GLN A 56 -2.14 -3.64 -17.57
CA GLN A 56 -1.98 -4.38 -18.83
C GLN A 56 -1.13 -5.64 -18.67
N ASP A 57 -0.05 -5.58 -17.89
CA ASP A 57 0.78 -6.75 -17.61
C ASP A 57 0.00 -7.80 -16.80
N GLN A 58 -0.85 -7.38 -15.87
CA GLN A 58 -1.74 -8.29 -15.13
C GLN A 58 -2.81 -8.91 -16.03
N VAL A 59 -3.38 -8.17 -16.99
CA VAL A 59 -4.31 -8.72 -17.99
C VAL A 59 -3.63 -9.81 -18.81
N LYS A 60 -2.42 -9.56 -19.32
CA LYS A 60 -1.63 -10.56 -20.07
C LYS A 60 -1.36 -11.81 -19.24
N ARG A 61 -1.02 -11.66 -17.96
CA ARG A 61 -0.71 -12.77 -17.05
C ARG A 61 -1.94 -13.57 -16.63
N ARG A 62 -3.09 -12.92 -16.47
CA ARG A 62 -4.31 -13.54 -15.93
C ARG A 62 -5.29 -14.00 -17.01
N GLY A 63 -5.12 -13.54 -18.24
CA GLY A 63 -5.93 -13.94 -19.39
C GLY A 63 -7.26 -13.18 -19.55
N SER A 64 -7.64 -12.30 -18.60
CA SER A 64 -8.81 -11.43 -18.76
C SER A 64 -8.71 -10.13 -17.93
N VAL A 65 -9.49 -9.13 -18.34
CA VAL A 65 -9.62 -7.84 -17.63
C VAL A 65 -10.26 -8.05 -16.26
N GLU A 66 -11.28 -8.90 -16.18
CA GLU A 66 -12.02 -9.19 -14.96
C GLU A 66 -11.12 -9.90 -13.93
N ALA A 67 -10.24 -10.81 -14.38
CA ALA A 67 -9.30 -11.49 -13.50
C ALA A 67 -8.19 -10.54 -13.00
N ALA A 68 -7.73 -9.62 -13.85
CA ALA A 68 -6.76 -8.60 -13.47
C ALA A 68 -7.34 -7.59 -12.46
N ALA A 69 -8.58 -7.12 -12.69
CA ALA A 69 -9.27 -6.15 -11.85
C ALA A 69 -9.48 -6.60 -10.40
N LYS A 70 -9.51 -7.91 -10.14
CA LYS A 70 -9.62 -8.46 -8.78
C LYS A 70 -8.38 -8.24 -7.91
N ILE A 71 -7.21 -8.03 -8.50
CA ILE A 71 -5.92 -7.99 -7.82
C ILE A 71 -5.07 -6.75 -8.17
N SER A 72 -5.59 -5.91 -9.07
CA SER A 72 -4.92 -4.71 -9.53
C SER A 72 -5.96 -3.75 -10.06
N ALA A 73 -6.03 -2.55 -9.49
CA ALA A 73 -6.95 -1.54 -9.94
C ALA A 73 -6.66 -1.13 -11.40
N PRO A 74 -7.69 -0.91 -12.23
CA PRO A 74 -7.52 -0.21 -13.51
C PRO A 74 -6.93 1.19 -13.29
N ALA A 75 -6.27 1.75 -14.30
CA ALA A 75 -5.72 3.09 -14.22
C ALA A 75 -6.81 4.13 -13.93
N GLY A 76 -6.53 5.05 -13.00
CA GLY A 76 -7.49 6.03 -12.50
C GLY A 76 -8.27 5.59 -11.26
N PHE A 77 -8.28 4.29 -10.95
CA PHE A 77 -9.01 3.72 -9.79
C PHE A 77 -8.10 3.26 -8.64
N SER A 78 -6.78 3.42 -8.79
CA SER A 78 -5.81 3.00 -7.78
C SER A 78 -5.74 4.00 -6.62
N GLU A 79 -5.88 3.52 -5.38
CA GLU A 79 -5.67 4.34 -4.17
C GLU A 79 -4.26 4.96 -4.13
N HIS A 80 -3.25 4.35 -4.78
CA HIS A 80 -1.90 4.91 -4.87
C HIS A 80 -1.83 6.24 -5.65
N HIS A 81 -2.81 6.54 -6.52
CA HIS A 81 -2.87 7.83 -7.21
C HIS A 81 -3.08 9.00 -6.25
N THR A 82 -3.63 8.75 -5.07
CA THR A 82 -3.88 9.79 -4.06
C THR A 82 -2.58 10.24 -3.38
N GLY A 83 -1.54 9.41 -3.41
CA GLY A 83 -0.33 9.60 -2.59
C GLY A 83 -0.55 9.36 -1.09
N PHE A 84 -1.72 8.87 -0.68
CA PHE A 84 -2.06 8.55 0.71
C PHE A 84 -2.14 7.04 0.99
N ALA A 85 -1.93 6.19 -0.02
CA ALA A 85 -1.88 4.74 0.12
C ALA A 85 -0.45 4.21 -0.03
N VAL A 86 -0.15 3.13 0.70
CA VAL A 86 1.17 2.51 0.75
C VAL A 86 1.06 1.00 0.93
N ASP A 87 1.85 0.26 0.17
CA ASP A 87 2.08 -1.17 0.37
C ASP A 87 3.24 -1.36 1.33
N LEU A 88 3.02 -2.18 2.36
CA LEU A 88 3.96 -2.44 3.45
C LEU A 88 4.36 -3.93 3.50
N ALA A 89 5.60 -4.17 3.93
CA ALA A 89 6.17 -5.50 4.13
C ALA A 89 6.84 -5.64 5.50
N ASP A 90 7.21 -6.88 5.85
CA ASP A 90 8.01 -7.19 7.05
C ASP A 90 9.48 -7.28 6.64
N GLY A 91 10.31 -6.35 7.14
CA GLY A 91 11.73 -6.29 6.82
C GLY A 91 12.54 -7.48 7.34
N ARG A 92 11.95 -8.34 8.18
CA ARG A 92 12.53 -9.60 8.62
C ARG A 92 12.01 -10.81 7.84
N ALA A 93 11.06 -10.64 6.93
CA ALA A 93 10.49 -11.71 6.12
C ALA A 93 10.36 -11.32 4.62
N PRO A 94 11.46 -10.97 3.93
CA PRO A 94 11.43 -10.38 2.58
C PRO A 94 10.85 -11.29 1.48
N LYS A 95 10.65 -12.58 1.76
CA LYS A 95 10.02 -13.53 0.83
C LYS A 95 8.48 -13.43 0.80
N GLN A 96 7.88 -12.57 1.61
CA GLN A 96 6.42 -12.50 1.83
C GLN A 96 5.82 -11.17 1.35
N ASP A 97 6.61 -10.35 0.68
CA ASP A 97 6.28 -8.97 0.34
C ASP A 97 5.19 -8.92 -0.73
N VAL A 98 4.14 -8.14 -0.48
CA VAL A 98 2.99 -7.98 -1.40
C VAL A 98 2.34 -9.34 -1.74
N THR A 99 2.30 -10.24 -0.76
CA THR A 99 1.60 -11.54 -0.85
C THR A 99 0.69 -11.78 0.34
N LEU A 100 -0.21 -12.76 0.23
CA LEU A 100 -1.08 -13.15 1.35
C LEU A 100 -0.30 -13.60 2.59
N GLU A 101 0.92 -14.12 2.42
CA GLU A 101 1.76 -14.55 3.54
C GLU A 101 2.13 -13.41 4.48
N PHE A 102 2.09 -12.15 4.02
CA PHE A 102 2.29 -10.98 4.87
C PHE A 102 1.33 -10.97 6.07
N GLU A 103 0.12 -11.51 5.96
CA GLU A 103 -0.85 -11.57 7.07
C GLU A 103 -0.34 -12.37 8.29
N LYS A 104 0.65 -13.24 8.09
CA LYS A 104 1.22 -14.11 9.14
C LYS A 104 2.44 -13.47 9.83
N THR A 105 2.89 -12.32 9.36
CA THR A 105 4.12 -11.66 9.83
C THR A 105 3.95 -10.94 11.16
N ASN A 106 5.07 -10.57 11.79
CA ASN A 106 5.05 -9.71 12.98
C ASN A 106 4.63 -8.28 12.61
N ALA A 107 5.07 -7.78 11.45
CA ALA A 107 4.68 -6.47 10.95
C ALA A 107 3.16 -6.33 10.79
N TYR A 108 2.49 -7.30 10.15
CA TYR A 108 1.03 -7.26 10.00
C TYR A 108 0.30 -7.31 11.36
N ARG A 109 0.73 -8.19 12.27
CA ARG A 109 0.17 -8.28 13.63
C ARG A 109 0.37 -7.01 14.45
N TRP A 110 1.44 -6.26 14.21
CA TRP A 110 1.65 -4.96 14.85
C TRP A 110 0.76 -3.88 14.21
N LEU A 111 0.74 -3.80 12.88
CA LEU A 111 -0.08 -2.83 12.13
C LEU A 111 -1.56 -2.93 12.47
N THR A 112 -2.10 -4.14 12.56
CA THR A 112 -3.52 -4.36 12.91
C THR A 112 -3.91 -3.85 14.29
N ARG A 113 -2.95 -3.72 15.21
CA ARG A 113 -3.17 -3.16 16.55
C ARG A 113 -2.93 -1.65 16.60
N HIS A 114 -1.88 -1.17 15.93
CA HIS A 114 -1.34 0.18 16.18
C HIS A 114 -1.49 1.17 15.03
N ALA A 115 -1.69 0.71 13.78
CA ALA A 115 -1.66 1.61 12.61
C ALA A 115 -2.69 2.74 12.69
N ARG A 116 -3.85 2.49 13.31
CA ARG A 116 -4.90 3.49 13.53
C ARG A 116 -4.45 4.67 14.39
N GLU A 117 -3.54 4.45 15.35
CA GLU A 117 -2.98 5.49 16.20
C GLU A 117 -2.18 6.52 15.38
N PHE A 118 -1.67 6.10 14.22
CA PHE A 118 -0.95 6.93 13.26
C PHE A 118 -1.83 7.40 12.09
N GLY A 119 -3.14 7.12 12.14
CA GLY A 119 -4.09 7.50 11.09
C GLY A 119 -4.11 6.56 9.89
N PHE A 120 -3.55 5.35 9.98
CA PHE A 120 -3.60 4.35 8.92
C PHE A 120 -4.68 3.30 9.16
N GLU A 121 -5.27 2.81 8.07
CA GLU A 121 -6.16 1.65 8.08
C GLU A 121 -5.94 0.74 6.87
N LEU A 122 -6.30 -0.53 7.03
CA LEU A 122 -6.26 -1.52 5.96
C LEU A 122 -7.41 -1.26 4.97
N SER A 123 -7.10 -0.94 3.70
CA SER A 123 -8.13 -0.58 2.72
C SER A 123 -8.94 -1.79 2.27
N PHE A 124 -8.26 -2.89 1.96
CA PHE A 124 -8.88 -4.08 1.35
C PHE A 124 -8.91 -5.24 2.33
N LYS A 125 -9.80 -5.13 3.32
CA LYS A 125 -10.17 -6.24 4.22
C LYS A 125 -10.86 -7.36 3.44
N ARG A 126 -10.92 -8.55 4.04
CA ARG A 126 -11.79 -9.63 3.55
C ARG A 126 -13.22 -9.10 3.47
N ASN A 127 -13.88 -9.35 2.34
CA ASN A 127 -15.25 -8.90 2.05
C ASN A 127 -15.42 -7.37 2.11
N ASN A 128 -14.43 -6.59 1.69
CA ASN A 128 -14.57 -5.15 1.57
C ASN A 128 -15.65 -4.77 0.53
N SER A 129 -16.29 -3.63 0.71
CA SER A 129 -17.41 -3.17 -0.13
C SER A 129 -17.04 -2.87 -1.59
N GLN A 130 -15.74 -2.77 -1.90
CA GLN A 130 -15.24 -2.46 -3.25
C GLN A 130 -15.10 -3.74 -4.10
N GLY A 131 -15.24 -4.93 -3.50
CA GLY A 131 -15.08 -6.21 -4.21
C GLY A 131 -13.63 -6.53 -4.62
N VAL A 132 -12.66 -5.76 -4.14
CA VAL A 132 -11.22 -6.01 -4.33
C VAL A 132 -10.81 -7.21 -3.47
N SER A 133 -9.86 -8.02 -3.95
CA SER A 133 -9.32 -9.14 -3.16
C SER A 133 -8.72 -8.63 -1.84
N PHE A 134 -8.60 -9.52 -0.85
CA PHE A 134 -7.94 -9.18 0.40
C PHE A 134 -6.44 -8.88 0.16
N GLU A 135 -5.99 -7.70 0.58
CA GLU A 135 -4.60 -7.24 0.44
C GLU A 135 -4.04 -6.85 1.81
N PRO A 136 -3.43 -7.78 2.57
CA PRO A 136 -2.93 -7.50 3.92
C PRO A 136 -1.82 -6.43 3.94
N TRP A 137 -1.16 -6.22 2.81
CA TRP A 137 -0.06 -5.25 2.64
C TRP A 137 -0.53 -3.83 2.36
N HIS A 138 -1.79 -3.61 1.96
CA HIS A 138 -2.24 -2.31 1.42
C HIS A 138 -2.94 -1.43 2.47
N TRP A 139 -2.26 -0.36 2.89
CA TRP A 139 -2.71 0.53 3.95
C TRP A 139 -2.89 1.95 3.43
N ARG A 140 -3.96 2.62 3.87
CA ARG A 140 -4.23 4.02 3.54
C ARG A 140 -4.21 4.92 4.77
N TYR A 141 -3.64 6.10 4.60
CA TYR A 141 -3.68 7.17 5.59
C TYR A 141 -5.00 7.93 5.47
N VAL A 142 -5.79 7.99 6.54
CA VAL A 142 -7.06 8.72 6.63
C VAL A 142 -7.06 9.70 7.80
N GLY A 143 -5.87 10.02 8.33
CA GLY A 143 -5.69 10.88 9.50
C GLY A 143 -5.87 12.39 9.26
N SER A 144 -6.21 12.82 8.03
CA SER A 144 -6.43 14.22 7.69
C SER A 144 -7.63 14.43 6.76
N PRO A 145 -8.26 15.62 6.77
CA PRO A 145 -9.33 15.96 5.82
C PRO A 145 -8.88 15.88 4.37
N ASN A 146 -7.64 16.27 4.06
CA ASN A 146 -7.06 16.18 2.72
C ASN A 146 -7.01 14.73 2.23
N ALA A 147 -6.57 13.81 3.09
CA ALA A 147 -6.51 12.40 2.77
C ALA A 147 -7.91 11.81 2.54
N ILE A 148 -8.86 12.11 3.43
CA ILE A 148 -10.25 11.66 3.30
C ILE A 148 -10.86 12.16 1.97
N ALA A 149 -10.65 13.43 1.62
CA ALA A 149 -11.14 14.01 0.38
C ALA A 149 -10.52 13.32 -0.85
N ALA A 150 -9.23 12.98 -0.81
CA ALA A 150 -8.56 12.30 -1.93
C ALA A 150 -9.19 10.93 -2.25
N PHE A 151 -9.60 10.16 -1.23
CA PHE A 151 -10.26 8.87 -1.44
C PHE A 151 -11.72 8.99 -1.89
N ALA A 152 -12.41 10.09 -1.59
CA ALA A 152 -13.75 10.33 -2.10
C ALA A 152 -13.77 10.44 -3.64
N HIS A 153 -12.69 10.96 -4.23
CA HIS A 153 -12.52 11.06 -5.68
C HIS A 153 -12.06 9.74 -6.31
N ALA A 154 -11.27 8.92 -5.61
CA ALA A 154 -10.79 7.63 -6.09
C ALA A 154 -11.86 6.51 -6.07
N ARG A 155 -12.99 6.73 -5.37
CA ARG A 155 -14.13 5.79 -5.25
C ARG A 155 -15.13 5.85 -6.42
N LYS A 156 -14.87 6.64 -7.46
CA LYS A 156 -15.74 6.76 -8.63
C LYS A 156 -15.22 5.93 -9.79
#